data_AF-A0A845YQ42-F1
#
_entry.id   AF-A0A845YQ42-F1
#
_cell.length_a   1.000
_cell.length_b   1.000
_cell.length_c   1.000
_cell.angle_alpha   90.00
_cell.angle_beta   90.00
_cell.angle_gamma   90.00
#
_symmetry.space_group_name_H-M   'P 1'
#
loop_
_entity.id
_entity.type
_entity.pdbx_description
1 polymer ?
#
loop_
_entity_poly.entity_id
_entity_poly.type
_entity_poly.pdbx_seq_one_letter_code
_entity_poly.pdbx_strand_id
1 'polypeptide(L)'
;MKSFKTKLKLNNQQKTILAKHAGVARHAYNWGLATSIKEYEETKKRPSAITLHKRLVAEVKSINPWYYEVSKCAPRASIKRLREGI
;
A
#
# COMPACT_ATOMS: atom_id res chain seq x y z
N MET A 1 -1.65 18.96 -27.75
CA MET A 1 -1.59 17.59 -27.18
C MET A 1 -2.99 16.98 -27.30
N LYS A 2 -3.19 15.90 -28.09
CA LYS A 2 -4.51 15.24 -28.19
C LYS A 2 -4.67 14.30 -26.98
N SER A 3 -5.75 14.47 -26.23
CA SER A 3 -6.11 13.60 -25.10
C SER A 3 -7.01 12.47 -25.60
N PHE A 4 -6.67 11.22 -25.28
CA PHE A 4 -7.50 10.06 -25.56
C PHE A 4 -8.14 9.56 -24.26
N LYS A 5 -9.47 9.52 -24.22
CA LYS A 5 -10.20 8.94 -23.09
C LYS A 5 -10.34 7.44 -23.30
N THR A 6 -9.61 6.64 -22.53
CA THR A 6 -9.64 5.18 -22.59
C THR A 6 -10.25 4.59 -21.32
N LYS A 7 -10.88 3.41 -21.44
CA LYS A 7 -11.44 2.65 -20.32
C LYS A 7 -11.04 1.18 -20.47
N LEU A 8 -10.64 0.55 -19.36
CA LEU A 8 -10.40 -0.89 -19.33
C LEU A 8 -11.75 -1.64 -19.36
N LYS A 9 -11.92 -2.56 -20.31
CA LYS A 9 -13.02 -3.54 -20.33
C LYS A 9 -12.54 -4.82 -19.65
N LEU A 10 -12.89 -4.97 -18.38
CA LEU A 10 -12.39 -6.05 -17.54
C LEU A 10 -13.44 -7.15 -17.37
N ASN A 11 -12.99 -8.40 -17.37
CA ASN A 11 -13.81 -9.53 -16.96
C ASN A 11 -13.90 -9.64 -15.42
N ASN A 12 -14.69 -10.59 -14.92
CA ASN A 12 -14.91 -10.74 -13.48
C ASN A 12 -13.62 -11.07 -12.71
N GLN A 13 -12.75 -11.92 -13.26
CA GLN A 13 -11.47 -12.28 -12.63
C GLN A 13 -10.54 -11.06 -12.50
N GLN A 14 -10.41 -10.27 -13.56
CA GLN A 14 -9.56 -9.08 -13.57
C GLN A 14 -10.07 -8.00 -12.61
N LYS A 15 -11.38 -7.78 -12.55
CA LYS A 15 -12.00 -6.86 -11.57
C LYS A 15 -11.67 -7.28 -10.14
N THR A 16 -11.80 -8.57 -9.84
CA THR A 16 -11.49 -9.12 -8.52
C THR A 16 -10.00 -8.91 -8.17
N ILE A 17 -9.09 -9.23 -9.08
CA ILE A 17 -7.64 -9.04 -8.84
C ILE A 17 -7.30 -7.56 -8.62
N LEU A 18 -7.87 -6.65 -9.41
CA LEU A 18 -7.68 -5.20 -9.23
C LEU A 18 -8.23 -4.71 -7.89
N ALA A 19 -9.40 -5.17 -7.48
CA ALA A 19 -9.98 -4.84 -6.19
C ALA A 19 -9.11 -5.34 -5.02
N LYS A 20 -8.57 -6.57 -5.11
CA LYS A 20 -7.62 -7.10 -4.12
C LYS A 20 -6.36 -6.24 -4.03
N HIS A 21 -5.78 -5.86 -5.17
CA HIS A 21 -4.60 -4.98 -5.19
C HIS A 21 -4.89 -3.61 -4.56
N ALA A 22 -6.03 -3.00 -4.90
CA ALA A 22 -6.45 -1.73 -4.32
C ALA A 22 -6.70 -1.84 -2.81
N GLY A 23 -7.33 -2.92 -2.36
CA GLY A 23 -7.57 -3.21 -0.96
C GLY A 23 -6.28 -3.32 -0.15
N VAL A 24 -5.31 -4.11 -0.64
CA VAL A 24 -3.99 -4.27 0.00
C VAL A 24 -3.21 -2.96 0.02
N ALA A 25 -3.23 -2.21 -1.09
CA ALA A 25 -2.57 -0.91 -1.17
C ALA A 25 -3.15 0.07 -0.14
N ARG A 26 -4.49 0.15 -0.03
CA ARG A 26 -5.19 1.00 0.94
C ARG A 26 -4.89 0.60 2.38
N HIS A 27 -4.93 -0.69 2.69
CA HIS A 27 -4.62 -1.18 4.03
C HIS A 27 -3.18 -0.86 4.43
N ALA A 28 -2.22 -1.14 3.55
CA ALA A 28 -0.80 -0.83 3.78
C ALA A 28 -0.54 0.68 3.97
N TYR A 29 -1.26 1.53 3.24
CA TYR A 29 -1.18 2.98 3.41
C TYR A 29 -1.67 3.40 4.79
N ASN A 30 -2.86 2.96 5.20
CA ASN A 30 -3.46 3.31 6.48
C ASN A 30 -2.60 2.83 7.66
N TRP A 31 -2.11 1.59 7.58
CA TRP A 31 -1.19 1.04 8.58
C TRP A 31 0.11 1.85 8.65
N GLY A 32 0.70 2.18 7.50
CA GLY A 32 1.92 2.99 7.44
C GLY A 32 1.73 4.40 7.99
N LEU A 33 0.56 5.01 7.76
CA LEU A 33 0.21 6.33 8.29
C LEU A 33 0.08 6.30 9.81
N ALA A 34 -0.72 5.37 10.35
CA ALA A 34 -0.89 5.22 11.78
C ALA A 34 0.43 4.96 12.49
N THR A 35 1.26 4.07 11.93
CA THR A 35 2.60 3.77 12.46
C THR A 35 3.52 4.99 12.42
N SER A 36 3.51 5.74 11.33
CA SER A 36 4.33 6.96 11.21
C SER A 36 3.92 8.05 12.18
N ILE A 37 2.61 8.25 12.40
CA ILE A 37 2.09 9.23 13.35
C ILE A 37 2.55 8.87 14.76
N LYS A 38 2.34 7.61 15.17
CA LYS A 38 2.75 7.12 16.49
C LYS A 38 4.24 7.29 16.74
N GLU A 39 5.09 6.83 15.81
CA GLU A 39 6.55 6.98 15.96
C GLU A 39 6.99 8.44 15.99
N TYR A 40 6.32 9.31 15.23
CA TYR A 40 6.63 10.73 15.21
C TYR A 40 6.26 11.40 16.54
N GLU A 41 5.15 11.03 17.16
CA GLU A 41 4.76 11.54 18.47
C GLU A 41 5.81 11.24 19.54
N GLU A 42 6.32 10.00 19.53
CA GLU A 42 7.30 9.47 20.49
C GLU A 42 8.73 9.98 20.23
N THR A 43 9.19 9.97 18.98
CA THR A 43 10.61 10.18 18.63
C THR A 43 10.90 11.49 17.92
N LYS A 44 9.85 12.24 17.50
CA LYS A 44 9.91 13.39 16.59
C LYS A 44 10.59 13.07 15.24
N LYS A 45 10.72 11.79 14.89
CA LYS A 45 11.31 11.32 13.64
C LYS A 45 10.30 10.48 12.88
N ARG A 46 10.31 10.63 11.56
CA ARG A 46 9.46 9.84 10.67
C ARG A 46 10.25 8.64 10.13
N PRO A 47 9.71 7.43 10.16
CA PRO A 47 10.39 6.27 9.61
C PRO A 47 10.57 6.36 8.10
N SER A 48 11.62 5.71 7.60
CA SER A 48 11.81 5.58 6.15
C SER A 48 10.75 4.65 5.54
N ALA A 49 10.42 4.86 4.26
CA ALA A 49 9.49 3.98 3.54
C ALA A 49 9.99 2.53 3.49
N ILE A 50 11.32 2.32 3.47
CA ILE A 50 11.94 0.99 3.50
C ILE A 50 11.72 0.35 4.87
N THR A 51 11.93 1.10 5.96
CA THR A 51 11.70 0.65 7.34
C THR A 51 10.25 0.23 7.53
N LEU A 52 9.29 1.09 7.14
CA LEU A 52 7.87 0.77 7.20
C LEU A 52 7.51 -0.47 6.39
N HIS A 53 8.08 -0.64 5.19
CA HIS A 53 7.79 -1.82 4.38
C HIS A 53 8.31 -3.12 5.02
N LYS A 54 9.53 -3.10 5.60
CA LYS A 54 10.08 -4.26 6.32
C LYS A 54 9.19 -4.63 7.52
N ARG A 55 8.80 -3.63 8.31
CA ARG A 55 7.90 -3.81 9.45
C ARG A 55 6.53 -4.35 9.04
N LEU A 56 5.93 -3.79 7.98
CA LEU A 56 4.67 -4.28 7.43
C LEU A 56 4.75 -5.77 7.04
N VAL A 57 5.87 -6.19 6.42
CA VAL A 57 6.08 -7.60 6.05
C VAL A 57 6.19 -8.50 7.28
N ALA A 58 6.84 -8.05 8.35
CA ALA A 58 7.01 -8.83 9.57
C ALA A 58 5.72 -8.91 10.41
N GLU A 59 5.06 -7.77 10.60
CA GLU A 59 3.95 -7.59 11.57
C GLU A 59 2.57 -7.84 10.94
N VAL A 60 2.36 -7.43 9.68
CA VAL A 60 1.01 -7.41 9.08
C VAL A 60 0.84 -8.52 8.06
N LYS A 61 1.83 -8.71 7.17
CA LYS A 61 1.71 -9.64 6.04
C LYS A 61 1.55 -11.09 6.51
N SER A 62 2.26 -11.49 7.56
CA SER A 62 2.19 -12.83 8.15
C SER A 62 0.81 -13.15 8.73
N ILE A 63 0.15 -12.17 9.35
CA ILE A 63 -1.15 -12.31 10.01
C ILE A 63 -2.32 -12.22 9.01
N ASN A 64 -2.08 -11.65 7.81
CA ASN A 64 -3.12 -11.38 6.82
C ASN A 64 -2.87 -12.18 5.52
N PRO A 65 -3.40 -13.41 5.39
CA PRO A 65 -3.16 -14.28 4.23
C PRO A 65 -3.49 -13.65 2.87
N TRP A 66 -4.45 -12.73 2.82
CA TRP A 66 -4.85 -12.03 1.60
C TRP A 66 -3.76 -11.10 1.03
N TYR A 67 -2.70 -10.78 1.78
CA TYR A 67 -1.51 -10.10 1.23
C TYR A 67 -0.73 -10.96 0.23
N TYR A 68 -0.85 -12.29 0.30
CA TYR A 68 -0.16 -13.21 -0.61
C TYR A 68 -0.91 -13.35 -1.94
N GLU A 69 -2.15 -12.90 -2.01
CA GLU A 69 -2.97 -12.94 -3.23
C GLU A 69 -2.62 -11.83 -4.24
N VAL A 70 -1.76 -10.88 -3.85
CA VAL A 70 -1.37 -9.75 -4.68
C VAL A 70 0.14 -9.59 -4.75
N SER A 71 0.60 -8.84 -5.74
CA SER A 71 2.03 -8.54 -5.88
C SER A 71 2.56 -7.72 -4.70
N LYS A 72 3.82 -7.99 -4.30
CA LYS A 72 4.57 -7.18 -3.32
C LYS A 72 4.60 -5.69 -3.66
N CYS A 73 4.43 -5.34 -4.94
CA CYS A 73 4.42 -3.97 -5.40
C CYS A 73 3.21 -3.17 -4.89
N ALA A 74 2.06 -3.80 -4.65
CA ALA A 74 0.86 -3.10 -4.15
C ALA A 74 1.10 -2.41 -2.80
N PRO A 75 1.54 -3.11 -1.74
CA PRO A 75 1.82 -2.47 -0.45
C PRO A 75 3.10 -1.63 -0.47
N ARG A 76 4.13 -2.01 -1.24
CA ARG A 76 5.38 -1.22 -1.32
C ARG A 76 5.15 0.14 -1.96
N ALA A 77 4.39 0.20 -3.05
CA ALA A 77 4.11 1.45 -3.75
C ALA A 77 3.22 2.38 -2.92
N SER A 78 2.27 1.84 -2.16
CA SER A 78 1.42 2.67 -1.29
C SER A 78 2.21 3.29 -0.13
N ILE A 79 3.10 2.54 0.52
CA ILE A 79 4.00 3.07 1.55
C ILE A 79 4.95 4.12 0.95
N LYS A 80 5.44 3.92 -0.28
CA LYS A 80 6.26 4.94 -0.97
C LYS A 80 5.48 6.24 -1.18
N ARG A 81 4.23 6.14 -1.68
CA ARG A 81 3.36 7.29 -1.92
C ARG A 81 3.01 8.06 -0.66
N LEU A 82 2.89 7.39 0.49
CA LEU A 82 2.71 8.04 1.78
C LEU A 82 3.82 9.05 2.10
N ARG A 83 5.04 8.81 1.64
CA ARG A 83 6.15 9.76 1.78
C ARG A 83 6.08 10.91 0.77
N GLU A 84 5.53 10.68 -0.42
CA GLU A 84 5.47 11.67 -1.51
C GLU A 84 4.30 12.65 -1.36
N GLY A 85 3.23 12.27 -0.63
CA GLY A 85 2.01 13.06 -0.46
C GLY A 85 1.94 13.93 0.80
N ILE A 86 3.06 14.17 1.47
CA ILE A 86 3.21 15.09 2.62
C ILE A 86 4.44 15.96 2.37
#